data_AF-A0A8I3MQY3-F1
#
_entry.id   AF-A0A8I3MQY3-F1
#
_cell.length_a   1.000
_cell.length_b   1.000
_cell.length_c   1.000
_cell.angle_alpha   90.00
_cell.angle_beta   90.00
_cell.angle_gamma   90.00
#
_symmetry.space_group_name_H-M   'P 1'
#
loop_
_entity.id
_entity.type
_entity.pdbx_description
1 polymer ?
#
loop_
_entity_poly.entity_id
_entity_poly.type
_entity_poly.pdbx_seq_one_letter_code
_entity_poly.pdbx_strand_id
1 'polypeptide(L)'
;MGLPRGPEGQGVPEVETREDEEQNVKLTEILELLVAAGYFRARIKGLSPFDKVVGGMTWCITTCSFDIDVDLLFQENSTIGQKIALSEKIVSVLPRMKCPHQLEPHQIQGMDFIHIFPVVQWLVKRAIETKEEMGDYIRSYSISQFQKTYSLPEDDDFIKRKEKAIKTVVDLSDVYKPRRKYKRQQGAEELLDEESRVHATLLEYGRRYGFSRQNKTEKAEDKKTALPTGLSASEKADAHEEDELQAAEEQRIQSLMTKMTAMVNEESRLTASSVGQIVGLCSAEIKQIVSEYAEKQSELSAEESPEKLGTSQLHRRKVISLNKQILQKTKHLEELKSYSEKLDKEQAALEKIESKADLNENLKSQEQEFKAHCREEMTRLQQEIENLKAERVPGGDEKTLSAGEPHGTLTPVMTHNEDLDRRYTMEKEKLYKIRLLQARRNREIAILHRKIDEVPSRAELIQYQKRFIELYRQISAVHKETKQFFTLYNTLDDKKVYLEKEISLLNSIHENFSQAMASPTARDQFLRQMEQIVEGIKQSRMKMEKKKQENKMRRDQLNDQYLELLEKQRLYFKTVKEFKEEGRKNEVLLSKVKAKAS
;
A
#
# COMPACT_ATOMS: atom_id res chain seq x y z
N MET A 1 -37.97 -71.76 46.93
CA MET A 1 -39.15 -71.21 46.22
C MET A 1 -39.51 -69.89 46.88
N GLY A 2 -39.30 -68.79 46.18
CA GLY A 2 -39.60 -67.45 46.66
C GLY A 2 -41.04 -67.05 46.34
N LEU A 3 -41.65 -66.34 47.28
CA LEU A 3 -42.91 -65.60 47.17
C LEU A 3 -42.78 -64.37 48.12
N PRO A 4 -43.55 -63.29 47.91
CA PRO A 4 -43.02 -62.04 47.36
C PRO A 4 -43.07 -60.88 48.37
N ARG A 5 -42.37 -59.79 48.04
CA ARG A 5 -42.62 -58.45 48.60
C ARG A 5 -43.23 -57.56 47.52
N GLY A 6 -44.24 -56.80 47.95
CA GLY A 6 -44.99 -55.84 47.15
C GLY A 6 -44.25 -54.52 46.86
N PRO A 7 -44.98 -53.47 46.45
CA PRO A 7 -44.67 -52.71 45.23
C PRO A 7 -44.25 -51.26 45.51
N GLU A 8 -43.22 -50.76 44.84
CA GLU A 8 -43.02 -49.31 44.62
C GLU A 8 -42.23 -49.09 43.33
N GLY A 9 -42.66 -48.14 42.51
CA GLY A 9 -41.95 -47.69 41.32
C GLY A 9 -42.87 -47.44 40.13
N GLN A 10 -43.60 -46.33 40.17
CA GLN A 10 -44.35 -45.76 39.05
C GLN A 10 -43.44 -45.65 37.81
N GLY A 11 -43.76 -46.41 36.76
CA GLY A 11 -43.24 -46.18 35.43
C GLY A 11 -43.81 -44.88 34.88
N VAL A 12 -42.92 -43.92 34.65
CA VAL A 12 -43.20 -42.68 33.91
C VAL A 12 -43.74 -43.08 32.54
N PRO A 13 -44.85 -42.49 32.06
CA PRO A 13 -45.41 -42.83 30.76
C PRO A 13 -44.41 -42.42 29.66
N GLU A 14 -44.08 -43.38 28.81
CA GLU A 14 -43.33 -43.20 27.57
C GLU A 14 -44.17 -42.28 26.67
N VAL A 15 -43.80 -40.99 26.62
CA VAL A 15 -44.45 -40.01 25.76
C VAL A 15 -44.00 -40.30 24.33
N GLU A 16 -44.90 -40.88 23.54
CA GLU A 16 -44.78 -41.03 22.10
C GLU A 16 -44.48 -39.67 21.45
N THR A 17 -43.23 -39.45 21.05
CA THR A 17 -42.82 -38.29 20.24
C THR A 17 -43.36 -38.45 18.82
N ARG A 18 -44.61 -38.03 18.61
CA ARG A 18 -45.10 -37.61 17.30
C ARG A 18 -44.60 -36.19 17.03
N GLU A 19 -43.36 -36.07 16.58
CA GLU A 19 -42.75 -34.86 16.01
C GLU A 19 -41.72 -35.34 14.97
N ASP A 20 -41.67 -35.01 13.67
CA ASP A 20 -42.61 -34.49 12.68
C ASP A 20 -41.96 -34.87 11.32
N GLU A 21 -42.61 -35.69 10.48
CA GLU A 21 -42.03 -36.08 9.17
C GLU A 21 -41.71 -34.85 8.30
N GLU A 22 -42.50 -33.78 8.44
CA GLU A 22 -42.33 -32.50 7.74
C GLU A 22 -41.02 -31.77 8.12
N GLN A 23 -40.61 -31.83 9.40
CA GLN A 23 -39.37 -31.22 9.87
C GLN A 23 -38.14 -31.91 9.27
N ASN A 24 -38.20 -33.24 9.09
CA ASN A 24 -37.12 -34.02 8.47
C ASN A 24 -37.01 -33.76 6.95
N VAL A 25 -38.14 -33.57 6.26
CA VAL A 25 -38.13 -33.14 4.85
C VAL A 25 -37.48 -31.78 4.72
N LYS A 26 -37.85 -30.80 5.57
CA LYS A 26 -37.24 -29.46 5.56
C LYS A 26 -35.77 -29.45 5.92
N LEU A 27 -35.34 -30.27 6.89
CA LEU A 27 -33.93 -30.46 7.18
C LEU A 27 -33.16 -30.94 5.95
N THR A 28 -33.70 -31.90 5.20
CA THR A 28 -33.05 -32.43 4.00
C THR A 28 -32.92 -31.35 2.92
N GLU A 29 -33.97 -30.57 2.66
CA GLU A 29 -33.95 -29.43 1.74
C GLU A 29 -32.91 -28.36 2.16
N ILE A 30 -32.80 -28.04 3.45
CA ILE A 30 -31.80 -27.11 3.98
C ILE A 30 -30.38 -27.62 3.68
N LEU A 31 -30.11 -28.90 3.93
CA LEU A 31 -28.80 -29.50 3.70
C LEU A 31 -28.43 -29.49 2.22
N GLU A 32 -29.38 -29.78 1.33
CA GLU A 32 -29.17 -29.71 -0.12
C GLU A 32 -28.84 -28.29 -0.59
N LEU A 33 -29.57 -27.27 -0.12
CA LEU A 33 -29.28 -25.87 -0.43
C LEU A 33 -27.89 -25.44 0.04
N LEU A 34 -27.48 -25.85 1.25
CA LEU A 34 -26.15 -25.54 1.78
C LEU A 34 -25.04 -26.22 0.98
N VAL A 35 -25.25 -27.47 0.56
CA VAL A 35 -24.28 -28.19 -0.29
C VAL A 35 -24.18 -27.52 -1.66
N ALA A 36 -25.31 -27.13 -2.27
CA ALA A 36 -25.32 -26.40 -3.53
C ALA A 36 -24.60 -25.05 -3.46
N ALA A 37 -24.65 -24.37 -2.30
CA ALA A 37 -23.93 -23.13 -2.05
C ALA A 37 -22.40 -23.31 -1.87
N GLY A 38 -21.94 -24.55 -1.63
CA GLY A 38 -20.53 -24.90 -1.42
C GLY A 38 -20.15 -25.22 0.03
N TYR A 39 -21.12 -25.45 0.93
CA TYR A 39 -20.86 -25.89 2.31
C TYR A 39 -20.92 -27.42 2.43
N PHE A 40 -19.79 -28.09 2.23
CA PHE A 40 -19.73 -29.56 2.21
C PHE A 40 -19.80 -30.22 3.61
N ARG A 41 -19.61 -29.47 4.69
CA ARG A 41 -19.69 -29.98 6.08
C ARG A 41 -21.09 -30.51 6.41
N ALA A 42 -22.14 -30.03 5.72
CA ALA A 42 -23.51 -30.53 5.82
C ALA A 42 -23.65 -32.03 5.48
N ARG A 43 -22.75 -32.59 4.65
CA ARG A 43 -22.79 -34.00 4.20
C ARG A 43 -22.17 -34.99 5.18
N ILE A 44 -21.48 -34.51 6.22
CA ILE A 44 -20.77 -35.37 7.17
C ILE A 44 -21.78 -36.11 8.05
N LYS A 45 -21.75 -37.45 8.04
CA LYS A 45 -22.73 -38.30 8.77
C LYS A 45 -22.57 -38.29 10.30
N GLY A 46 -21.43 -37.84 10.82
CA GLY A 46 -21.13 -37.78 12.25
C GLY A 46 -21.46 -36.46 12.96
N LEU A 47 -21.99 -35.46 12.26
CA LEU A 47 -22.29 -34.14 12.82
C LEU A 47 -23.78 -34.01 13.16
N SER A 48 -24.13 -33.36 14.28
CA SER A 48 -25.52 -33.16 14.69
C SER A 48 -26.29 -32.30 13.66
N PRO A 49 -27.61 -32.51 13.47
CA PRO A 49 -28.42 -31.65 12.60
C PRO A 49 -28.31 -30.16 12.94
N PHE A 50 -28.27 -29.84 14.23
CA PHE A 50 -28.04 -28.48 14.73
C PHE A 50 -26.70 -27.91 14.21
N ASP A 51 -25.59 -28.63 14.40
CA ASP A 51 -24.27 -28.14 14.03
C ASP A 51 -24.10 -28.01 12.50
N LYS A 52 -24.80 -28.85 11.71
CA LYS A 52 -24.85 -28.73 10.24
C LYS A 52 -25.54 -27.45 9.79
N VAL A 53 -26.71 -27.15 10.35
CA VAL A 53 -27.53 -26.01 9.95
C VAL A 53 -26.94 -24.70 10.48
N VAL A 54 -26.58 -24.67 11.75
CA VAL A 54 -25.97 -23.50 12.41
C VAL A 54 -24.58 -23.20 11.86
N GLY A 55 -23.78 -24.24 11.58
CA GLY A 55 -22.51 -24.10 10.88
C GLY A 55 -22.68 -23.56 9.46
N GLY A 56 -23.72 -24.02 8.75
CA GLY A 56 -24.10 -23.49 7.43
C GLY A 56 -24.52 -22.03 7.46
N MET A 57 -25.37 -21.64 8.42
CA MET A 57 -25.79 -20.24 8.62
C MET A 57 -24.60 -19.33 8.92
N THR A 58 -23.71 -19.75 9.82
CA THR A 58 -22.51 -18.99 10.16
C THR A 58 -21.61 -18.82 8.94
N TRP A 59 -21.39 -19.90 8.18
CA TRP A 59 -20.59 -19.84 6.96
C TRP A 59 -21.19 -18.89 5.91
N CYS A 60 -22.50 -18.87 5.73
CA CYS A 60 -23.17 -17.89 4.85
C CYS A 60 -22.93 -16.45 5.32
N ILE A 61 -22.97 -16.20 6.63
CA ILE A 61 -22.78 -14.85 7.20
C ILE A 61 -21.32 -14.39 7.07
N THR A 62 -20.35 -15.27 7.34
CA THR A 62 -18.92 -14.98 7.12
C THR A 62 -18.63 -14.71 5.65
N THR A 63 -19.27 -15.46 4.73
CA THR A 63 -19.16 -15.23 3.29
C THR A 63 -19.69 -13.85 2.89
N CYS A 64 -20.71 -13.34 3.59
CA CYS A 64 -21.25 -12.00 3.37
C CYS A 64 -20.39 -10.87 3.98
N SER A 65 -19.15 -11.14 4.39
CA SER A 65 -18.22 -10.18 5.02
C SER A 65 -18.74 -9.54 6.31
N PHE A 66 -19.60 -10.25 7.04
CA PHE A 66 -20.01 -9.88 8.39
C PHE A 66 -19.26 -10.76 9.40
N ASP A 67 -18.54 -10.11 10.32
CA ASP A 67 -17.83 -10.81 11.39
C ASP A 67 -18.82 -11.32 12.43
N ILE A 68 -19.01 -12.64 12.46
CA ILE A 68 -19.46 -13.34 13.64
C ILE A 68 -18.21 -13.80 14.36
N ASP A 69 -17.91 -13.15 15.49
CA ASP A 69 -16.81 -13.53 16.38
C ASP A 69 -17.18 -14.82 17.14
N VAL A 70 -17.17 -15.93 16.41
CA VAL A 70 -17.44 -17.29 16.90
C VAL A 70 -16.56 -18.27 16.11
N ASP A 71 -15.61 -18.87 16.83
CA ASP A 71 -14.70 -19.89 16.32
C ASP A 71 -15.43 -21.26 16.24
N LEU A 72 -16.32 -21.39 15.24
CA LEU A 72 -17.08 -22.61 14.94
C LEU A 72 -16.27 -23.65 14.15
N LEU A 73 -15.02 -23.34 13.81
CA LEU A 73 -14.22 -24.20 12.95
C LEU A 73 -13.74 -25.48 13.68
N PHE A 74 -13.72 -25.52 15.03
CA PHE A 74 -12.91 -26.53 15.76
C PHE A 74 -13.53 -27.19 17.01
N GLN A 75 -14.84 -27.17 17.23
CA GLN A 75 -15.43 -27.88 18.39
C GLN A 75 -16.54 -28.85 17.99
N GLU A 76 -16.23 -30.15 17.99
CA GLU A 76 -17.15 -31.23 17.60
C GLU A 76 -18.29 -31.47 18.61
N ASN A 77 -18.23 -30.88 19.81
CA ASN A 77 -19.27 -30.98 20.84
C ASN A 77 -19.37 -29.67 21.63
N SER A 78 -19.99 -28.63 21.06
CA SER A 78 -20.25 -27.39 21.80
C SER A 78 -21.18 -27.64 22.99
N THR A 79 -20.80 -27.12 24.16
CA THR A 79 -21.64 -27.17 25.37
C THR A 79 -22.97 -26.46 25.12
N ILE A 80 -24.05 -26.88 25.79
CA ILE A 80 -25.40 -26.31 25.61
C ILE A 80 -25.39 -24.77 25.75
N GLY A 81 -24.59 -24.22 26.67
CA GLY A 81 -24.43 -22.77 26.86
C GLY A 81 -23.73 -22.06 25.69
N GLN A 82 -22.77 -22.72 25.03
CA GLN A 82 -22.16 -22.19 23.80
C GLN A 82 -23.16 -22.21 22.64
N LYS A 83 -23.97 -23.27 22.51
CA LYS A 83 -25.04 -23.35 21.50
C LYS A 83 -26.07 -22.24 21.67
N ILE A 84 -26.41 -21.91 22.93
CA ILE A 84 -27.32 -20.79 23.27
C ILE A 84 -26.71 -19.44 22.90
N ALA A 85 -25.49 -19.16 23.36
CA ALA A 85 -24.82 -17.88 23.06
C ALA A 85 -24.61 -17.66 21.56
N LEU A 86 -24.43 -18.76 20.81
CA LEU A 86 -24.23 -18.74 19.37
C LEU A 86 -25.54 -18.49 18.61
N SER A 87 -26.64 -19.14 19.01
CA SER A 87 -27.94 -18.86 18.40
C SER A 87 -28.39 -17.42 18.63
N GLU A 88 -28.15 -16.86 19.81
CA GLU A 88 -28.38 -15.43 20.11
C GLU A 88 -27.52 -14.50 19.25
N LYS A 89 -26.23 -14.81 19.07
CA LYS A 89 -25.34 -14.03 18.20
C LYS A 89 -25.82 -14.06 16.75
N ILE A 90 -26.20 -15.21 16.20
CA ILE A 90 -26.73 -15.31 14.83
C ILE A 90 -27.98 -14.44 14.68
N VAL A 91 -28.94 -14.55 15.61
CA VAL A 91 -30.17 -13.75 15.60
C VAL A 91 -29.87 -12.26 15.71
N SER A 92 -28.84 -11.84 16.45
CA SER A 92 -28.44 -10.43 16.53
C SER A 92 -27.87 -9.86 15.22
N VAL A 93 -27.31 -10.72 14.35
CA VAL A 93 -26.67 -10.31 13.09
C VAL A 93 -27.66 -10.26 11.93
N LEU A 94 -28.72 -11.09 11.94
CA LEU A 94 -29.75 -11.12 10.88
C LEU A 94 -30.42 -9.75 10.62
N PRO A 95 -30.78 -8.93 11.64
CA PRO A 95 -31.29 -7.57 11.43
C PRO A 95 -30.26 -6.62 10.81
N ARG A 96 -28.97 -6.77 11.15
CA ARG A 96 -27.89 -5.95 10.56
C ARG A 96 -27.71 -6.25 9.08
N MET A 97 -27.94 -7.50 8.68
CA MET A 97 -27.94 -7.90 7.29
C MET A 97 -29.22 -7.47 6.55
N LYS A 98 -30.27 -6.97 7.23
CA LYS A 98 -31.60 -6.70 6.65
C LYS A 98 -32.32 -7.96 6.16
N CYS A 99 -32.26 -9.05 6.94
CA CYS A 99 -33.09 -10.23 6.67
C CYS A 99 -34.58 -9.90 6.85
N PRO A 100 -35.47 -10.25 5.89
CA PRO A 100 -36.91 -10.00 6.01
C PRO A 100 -37.62 -11.00 6.93
N HIS A 101 -36.98 -12.11 7.27
CA HIS A 101 -37.53 -13.16 8.12
C HIS A 101 -37.07 -12.99 9.56
N GLN A 102 -38.03 -13.00 10.50
CA GLN A 102 -37.76 -12.94 11.94
C GLN A 102 -37.50 -14.35 12.46
N LEU A 103 -36.42 -14.52 13.21
CA LEU A 103 -35.99 -15.79 13.79
C LEU A 103 -35.62 -15.55 15.24
N GLU A 104 -36.19 -16.33 16.15
CA GLU A 104 -35.90 -16.23 17.59
C GLU A 104 -34.85 -17.29 18.02
N PRO A 105 -34.04 -17.01 19.07
CA PRO A 105 -32.99 -17.93 19.51
C PRO A 105 -33.53 -19.31 19.93
N HIS A 106 -34.75 -19.37 20.46
CA HIS A 106 -35.40 -20.62 20.88
C HIS A 106 -35.78 -21.51 19.68
N GLN A 107 -36.07 -20.92 18.51
CA GLN A 107 -36.45 -21.67 17.30
C GLN A 107 -35.25 -22.42 16.72
N ILE A 108 -34.05 -21.82 16.81
CA ILE A 108 -32.79 -22.46 16.40
C ILE A 108 -32.42 -23.61 17.35
N GLN A 109 -32.64 -23.42 18.66
CA GLN A 109 -32.37 -24.45 19.67
C GLN A 109 -33.39 -25.59 19.65
N GLY A 110 -34.66 -25.27 19.42
CA GLY A 110 -35.76 -26.22 19.27
C GLY A 110 -35.77 -26.98 17.94
N MET A 111 -34.76 -26.76 17.08
CA MET A 111 -34.63 -27.43 15.78
C MET A 111 -35.86 -27.24 14.88
N ASP A 112 -36.46 -26.05 14.90
CA ASP A 112 -37.63 -25.74 14.09
C ASP A 112 -37.23 -25.39 12.65
N PHE A 113 -36.98 -26.43 11.85
CA PHE A 113 -36.51 -26.32 10.47
C PHE A 113 -37.52 -25.63 9.54
N ILE A 114 -38.81 -25.62 9.87
CA ILE A 114 -39.84 -24.91 9.11
C ILE A 114 -39.57 -23.40 9.12
N HIS A 115 -39.27 -22.82 10.28
CA HIS A 115 -38.97 -21.39 10.41
C HIS A 115 -37.53 -21.04 10.06
N ILE A 116 -36.59 -21.98 10.20
CA ILE A 116 -35.19 -21.79 9.80
C ILE A 116 -35.03 -21.81 8.27
N PHE A 117 -35.82 -22.62 7.56
CA PHE A 117 -35.68 -22.82 6.10
C PHE A 117 -35.71 -21.50 5.28
N PRO A 118 -36.70 -20.59 5.46
CA PRO A 118 -36.72 -19.31 4.73
C PRO A 118 -35.47 -18.45 5.00
N VAL A 119 -34.96 -18.48 6.23
CA VAL A 119 -33.75 -17.72 6.62
C VAL A 119 -32.52 -18.29 5.92
N VAL A 120 -32.38 -19.63 5.89
CA VAL A 120 -31.26 -20.29 5.21
C VAL A 120 -31.34 -20.07 3.70
N GLN A 121 -32.53 -20.20 3.09
CA GLN A 121 -32.72 -19.95 1.66
C GLN A 121 -32.28 -18.54 1.27
N TRP A 122 -32.66 -17.55 2.08
CA TRP A 122 -32.25 -16.17 1.87
C TRP A 122 -30.75 -15.95 2.09
N LEU A 123 -30.17 -16.54 3.14
CA LEU A 123 -28.73 -16.46 3.43
C LEU A 123 -27.89 -17.09 2.32
N VAL A 124 -28.32 -18.25 1.79
CA VAL A 124 -27.66 -18.92 0.67
C VAL A 124 -27.72 -18.07 -0.59
N LYS A 125 -28.90 -17.51 -0.92
CA LYS A 125 -29.05 -16.61 -2.07
C LYS A 125 -28.10 -15.41 -1.96
N ARG A 126 -28.08 -14.76 -0.79
CA ARG A 126 -27.19 -13.63 -0.52
C ARG A 126 -25.72 -14.02 -0.63
N ALA A 127 -25.33 -15.16 -0.06
CA ALA A 127 -23.95 -15.63 -0.09
C ALA A 127 -23.46 -15.93 -1.52
N ILE A 128 -24.34 -16.41 -2.41
CA ILE A 128 -24.02 -16.64 -3.83
C ILE A 128 -23.85 -15.30 -4.56
N GLU A 129 -24.78 -14.34 -4.37
CA GLU A 129 -24.69 -12.99 -4.95
C GLU A 129 -23.38 -12.29 -4.51
N THR A 130 -23.04 -12.33 -3.21
CA THR A 130 -21.80 -11.74 -2.71
C THR A 130 -20.55 -12.44 -3.24
N LYS A 131 -20.59 -13.76 -3.47
CA LYS A 131 -19.49 -14.49 -4.12
C LYS A 131 -19.32 -14.11 -5.58
N GLU A 132 -20.40 -13.82 -6.30
CA GLU A 132 -20.36 -13.35 -7.68
C GLU A 132 -19.76 -11.94 -7.74
N GLU A 133 -20.19 -11.03 -6.85
CA GLU A 133 -19.66 -9.67 -6.76
C GLU A 133 -18.18 -9.62 -6.34
N MET A 134 -17.78 -10.46 -5.38
CA MET A 134 -16.42 -10.46 -4.83
C MET A 134 -15.47 -11.46 -5.55
N GLY A 135 -16.01 -12.29 -6.45
CA GLY A 135 -15.27 -13.38 -7.09
C GLY A 135 -14.06 -12.91 -7.88
N ASP A 136 -14.24 -11.84 -8.68
CA ASP A 136 -13.16 -11.24 -9.46
C ASP A 136 -12.08 -10.63 -8.55
N TYR A 137 -12.49 -10.00 -7.45
CA TYR A 137 -11.56 -9.45 -6.47
C TYR A 137 -10.75 -10.56 -5.79
N ILE A 138 -11.40 -11.61 -5.29
CA ILE A 138 -10.72 -12.75 -4.65
C ILE A 138 -9.80 -13.47 -5.64
N ARG A 139 -10.21 -13.61 -6.90
CA ARG A 139 -9.38 -14.19 -7.96
C ARG A 139 -8.15 -13.33 -8.22
N SER A 140 -8.33 -12.02 -8.39
CA SER A 140 -7.22 -11.08 -8.61
C SER A 140 -6.26 -11.04 -7.41
N TYR A 141 -6.79 -11.09 -6.19
CA TYR A 141 -6.00 -11.17 -4.96
C TYR A 141 -5.22 -12.48 -4.88
N SER A 142 -5.86 -13.62 -5.20
CA SER A 142 -5.20 -14.93 -5.24
C SER A 142 -4.08 -14.97 -6.28
N ILE A 143 -4.32 -14.42 -7.48
CA ILE A 143 -3.32 -14.29 -8.54
C ILE A 143 -2.16 -13.40 -8.05
N SER A 144 -2.45 -12.26 -7.41
CA SER A 144 -1.43 -11.38 -6.85
C SER A 144 -0.61 -12.04 -5.75
N GLN A 145 -1.23 -12.84 -4.87
CA GLN A 145 -0.51 -13.59 -3.83
C GLN A 145 0.36 -14.70 -4.44
N PHE A 146 -0.13 -15.37 -5.48
CA PHE A 146 0.65 -16.37 -6.21
C PHE A 146 1.86 -15.73 -6.91
N GLN A 147 1.63 -14.63 -7.65
CA GLN A 147 2.66 -13.90 -8.39
C GLN A 147 3.76 -13.27 -7.51
N LYS A 148 3.54 -13.12 -6.20
CA LYS A 148 4.58 -12.67 -5.25
C LYS A 148 5.65 -13.74 -5.01
N THR A 149 5.29 -15.01 -5.07
CA THR A 149 6.16 -16.12 -4.69
C THR A 149 6.55 -16.96 -5.89
N TYR A 150 5.73 -16.99 -6.94
CA TYR A 150 5.91 -17.84 -8.12
C TYR A 150 5.65 -17.04 -9.40
N SER A 151 6.57 -17.12 -10.36
CA SER A 151 6.37 -16.62 -11.73
C SER A 151 6.09 -17.79 -12.68
N LEU A 152 5.17 -17.60 -13.62
CA LEU A 152 4.98 -18.56 -14.71
C LEU A 152 6.05 -18.34 -15.78
N PRO A 153 6.51 -19.39 -16.49
CA PRO A 153 7.45 -19.23 -17.60
C PRO A 153 6.95 -18.26 -18.70
N GLU A 154 5.64 -18.17 -18.88
CA GLU A 154 4.98 -17.24 -19.80
C GLU A 154 5.14 -15.76 -19.37
N ASP A 155 5.19 -15.49 -18.06
CA ASP A 155 5.39 -14.15 -17.50
C ASP A 155 6.83 -13.67 -17.74
N ASP A 156 7.82 -14.56 -17.59
CA ASP A 156 9.23 -14.24 -17.83
C ASP A 156 9.50 -13.91 -19.31
N ASP A 157 8.86 -14.65 -20.22
CA ASP A 157 8.93 -14.38 -21.66
C ASP A 157 8.24 -13.07 -22.06
N PHE A 158 7.15 -12.71 -21.36
CA PHE A 158 6.49 -11.42 -21.54
C PHE A 158 7.38 -10.26 -21.04
N ILE A 159 8.05 -10.40 -19.89
CA ILE A 159 8.98 -9.40 -19.36
C ILE A 159 10.14 -9.16 -20.34
N LYS A 160 10.74 -10.22 -20.86
CA LYS A 160 11.82 -10.13 -21.87
C LYS A 160 11.36 -9.43 -23.16
N ARG A 161 10.13 -9.71 -23.62
CA ARG A 161 9.54 -9.04 -24.81
C ARG A 161 9.22 -7.58 -24.54
N LYS A 162 8.70 -7.26 -23.35
CA LYS A 162 8.36 -5.89 -22.93
C LYS A 162 9.58 -4.97 -22.96
N GLU A 163 10.73 -5.43 -22.47
CA GLU A 163 11.95 -4.61 -22.47
C GLU A 163 12.42 -4.28 -23.89
N LYS A 164 12.34 -5.24 -24.81
CA LYS A 164 12.65 -5.02 -26.23
C LYS A 164 11.68 -4.04 -26.87
N ALA A 165 10.38 -4.16 -26.60
CA ALA A 165 9.36 -3.26 -27.13
C ALA A 165 9.56 -1.81 -26.64
N ILE A 166 9.89 -1.63 -25.36
CA ILE A 166 10.18 -0.30 -24.78
C ILE A 166 11.38 0.33 -25.48
N LYS A 167 12.48 -0.42 -25.68
CA LYS A 167 13.66 0.09 -26.39
C LYS A 167 13.31 0.56 -27.80
N THR A 168 12.58 -0.26 -28.56
CA THR A 168 12.14 0.12 -29.91
C THR A 168 11.29 1.39 -29.94
N VAL A 169 10.37 1.58 -28.98
CA VAL A 169 9.53 2.79 -28.91
C VAL A 169 10.36 4.03 -28.54
N VAL A 170 11.32 3.89 -27.62
CA VAL A 170 12.22 4.98 -27.24
C VAL A 170 13.12 5.36 -28.41
N ASP A 171 13.69 4.38 -29.11
CA ASP A 171 14.56 4.61 -30.28
C ASP A 171 13.78 5.31 -31.41
N LEU A 172 12.54 4.90 -31.68
CA LEU A 172 11.67 5.58 -32.63
C LEU A 172 11.36 7.01 -32.19
N SER A 173 11.00 7.21 -30.92
CA SER A 173 10.73 8.55 -30.38
C SER A 173 11.96 9.46 -30.52
N ASP A 174 13.15 8.95 -30.24
CA ASP A 174 14.40 9.70 -30.32
C ASP A 174 14.81 10.05 -31.75
N VAL A 175 14.61 9.15 -32.70
CA VAL A 175 14.88 9.39 -34.13
C VAL A 175 13.93 10.45 -34.70
N TYR A 176 12.66 10.45 -34.27
CA TYR A 176 11.64 11.38 -34.76
C TYR A 176 11.40 12.60 -33.87
N LYS A 177 12.28 12.88 -32.89
CA LYS A 177 12.19 14.06 -32.01
C LYS A 177 12.19 15.36 -32.83
N PRO A 178 11.14 16.21 -32.71
CA PRO A 178 11.11 17.50 -33.39
C PRO A 178 12.24 18.42 -32.87
N ARG A 179 13.23 18.71 -33.73
CA ARG A 179 14.32 19.65 -33.42
C ARG A 179 13.93 21.06 -33.82
N ARG A 180 13.85 21.97 -32.85
CA ARG A 180 13.62 23.40 -33.07
C ARG A 180 14.90 24.02 -33.67
N LYS A 181 14.81 24.58 -34.88
CA LYS A 181 15.91 25.25 -35.60
C LYS A 181 15.96 26.76 -35.32
N TYR A 182 14.81 27.38 -35.04
CA TYR A 182 14.72 28.82 -34.80
C TYR A 182 13.92 29.09 -33.53
N LYS A 183 14.23 30.18 -32.82
CA LYS A 183 13.54 30.59 -31.59
C LYS A 183 13.04 32.03 -31.77
N ARG A 184 11.80 32.29 -31.37
CA ARG A 184 11.25 33.66 -31.33
C ARG A 184 12.04 34.53 -30.35
N GLN A 185 12.28 35.77 -30.73
CA GLN A 185 12.85 36.78 -29.85
C GLN A 185 11.84 37.11 -28.73
N GLN A 186 12.31 37.23 -27.48
CA GLN A 186 11.43 37.62 -26.36
C GLN A 186 10.89 39.04 -26.59
N GLY A 187 9.56 39.17 -26.63
CA GLY A 187 8.86 40.44 -26.92
C GLY A 187 8.11 40.48 -28.27
N ALA A 188 8.23 39.45 -29.11
CA ALA A 188 7.52 39.37 -30.41
C ALA A 188 6.12 38.73 -30.32
N GLU A 189 5.44 38.81 -29.17
CA GLU A 189 4.09 38.25 -28.96
C GLU A 189 2.97 39.12 -29.55
N GLU A 190 3.25 40.40 -29.83
CA GLU A 190 2.27 41.36 -30.38
C GLU A 190 2.26 41.42 -31.92
N LEU A 191 2.52 40.31 -32.61
CA LEU A 191 2.27 40.25 -34.06
C LEU A 191 0.83 39.81 -34.31
N LEU A 192 0.01 40.82 -34.64
CA LEU A 192 -1.37 40.78 -35.09
C LEU A 192 -1.49 40.05 -36.45
N ASP A 193 -1.50 38.71 -36.43
CA ASP A 193 -2.29 37.87 -37.36
C ASP A 193 -2.18 36.38 -36.98
N GLU A 194 -3.23 35.59 -37.22
CA GLU A 194 -3.21 34.14 -36.97
C GLU A 194 -2.26 33.41 -37.92
N GLU A 195 -2.24 33.82 -39.19
CA GLU A 195 -1.40 33.23 -40.24
C GLU A 195 0.09 33.42 -39.93
N SER A 196 0.49 34.64 -39.53
CA SER A 196 1.88 34.95 -39.14
C SER A 196 2.37 34.11 -37.95
N ARG A 197 1.46 33.75 -37.03
CA ARG A 197 1.77 32.88 -35.88
C ARG A 197 2.01 31.44 -36.31
N VAL A 198 1.21 30.94 -37.24
CA VAL A 198 1.36 29.61 -37.84
C VAL A 198 2.68 29.53 -38.62
N HIS A 199 2.97 30.53 -39.45
CA HIS A 199 4.23 30.61 -40.20
C HIS A 199 5.45 30.61 -39.28
N ALA A 200 5.45 31.42 -38.21
CA ALA A 200 6.56 31.45 -37.26
C ALA A 200 6.74 30.10 -36.53
N THR A 201 5.67 29.43 -36.11
CA THR A 201 5.75 28.11 -35.46
C THR A 201 6.26 27.02 -36.41
N LEU A 202 5.83 27.03 -37.66
CA LEU A 202 6.34 26.10 -38.66
C LEU A 202 7.82 26.35 -38.94
N LEU A 203 8.22 27.63 -39.03
CA LEU A 203 9.61 28.03 -39.23
C LEU A 203 10.51 27.58 -38.07
N GLU A 204 10.03 27.65 -36.82
CA GLU A 204 10.76 27.16 -35.64
C GLU A 204 11.20 25.69 -35.78
N TYR A 205 10.42 24.85 -36.46
CA TYR A 205 10.76 23.44 -36.71
C TYR A 205 11.32 23.19 -38.13
N GLY A 206 11.65 24.26 -38.86
CA GLY A 206 12.24 24.21 -40.19
C GLY A 206 11.27 23.85 -41.31
N ARG A 207 9.96 23.97 -41.09
CA ARG A 207 8.91 23.76 -42.09
C ARG A 207 8.52 25.13 -42.66
N ARG A 208 8.56 25.31 -43.98
CA ARG A 208 8.04 26.51 -44.65
C ARG A 208 6.62 26.23 -45.15
N TYR A 209 5.68 27.12 -44.87
CA TYR A 209 4.35 27.09 -45.47
C TYR A 209 4.48 27.42 -46.97
N GLY A 210 3.75 26.73 -47.84
CA GLY A 210 3.74 26.98 -49.28
C GLY A 210 4.66 26.12 -50.16
N PHE A 211 5.59 25.33 -49.60
CA PHE A 211 6.39 24.37 -50.39
C PHE A 211 5.73 22.99 -50.44
N SER A 212 4.54 22.89 -51.04
CA SER A 212 4.09 21.62 -51.60
C SER A 212 4.83 21.43 -52.92
N ARG A 213 5.94 20.69 -52.90
CA ARG A 213 6.52 20.14 -54.12
C ARG A 213 5.40 19.32 -54.78
N GLN A 214 4.75 19.89 -55.80
CA GLN A 214 4.04 19.11 -56.79
C GLN A 214 5.02 18.06 -57.28
N ASN A 215 4.76 16.80 -56.92
CA ASN A 215 5.49 15.67 -57.44
C ASN A 215 5.42 15.77 -58.96
N LYS A 216 6.59 15.85 -59.60
CA LYS A 216 6.78 15.59 -61.02
C LYS A 216 6.03 14.29 -61.33
N THR A 217 4.92 14.40 -62.03
CA THR A 217 4.25 13.27 -62.65
C THR A 217 5.23 12.67 -63.66
N GLU A 218 5.54 11.40 -63.42
CA GLU A 218 6.31 10.56 -64.33
C GLU A 218 5.63 10.53 -65.69
N LYS A 219 6.43 10.72 -66.74
CA LYS A 219 6.02 10.54 -68.12
C LYS A 219 5.74 9.05 -68.34
N ALA A 220 4.48 8.71 -68.61
CA ALA A 220 4.14 7.52 -69.38
C ALA A 220 3.83 7.98 -70.82
N GLU A 221 4.56 7.41 -71.77
CA GLU A 221 4.32 7.54 -73.19
C GLU A 221 2.99 6.86 -73.54
N ASP A 222 2.08 7.54 -74.27
CA ASP A 222 1.68 7.05 -75.58
C ASP A 222 0.88 8.07 -76.43
N LYS A 223 0.91 7.79 -77.73
CA LYS A 223 0.68 8.61 -78.93
C LYS A 223 -0.74 9.09 -79.26
N LYS A 224 -0.76 10.24 -79.98
CA LYS A 224 -1.65 10.70 -81.09
C LYS A 224 -3.11 11.09 -80.70
N THR A 225 -3.75 12.18 -81.15
CA THR A 225 -3.58 13.10 -82.29
C THR A 225 -4.56 14.30 -82.17
N ALA A 226 -4.17 15.45 -82.76
CA ALA A 226 -4.99 16.56 -83.32
C ALA A 226 -5.76 17.52 -82.37
N LEU A 227 -5.29 18.76 -82.13
CA LEU A 227 -5.46 20.04 -82.91
C LEU A 227 -6.73 20.85 -82.51
N PRO A 228 -6.82 22.18 -82.72
CA PRO A 228 -6.60 23.18 -81.66
C PRO A 228 -7.68 24.29 -81.60
N THR A 229 -7.36 25.34 -80.84
CA THR A 229 -7.65 26.78 -81.10
C THR A 229 -8.95 27.38 -80.59
N GLY A 230 -8.80 28.20 -79.55
CA GLY A 230 -9.75 29.25 -79.21
C GLY A 230 -9.31 30.02 -77.96
N LEU A 231 -8.77 31.23 -78.17
CA LEU A 231 -8.71 32.35 -77.22
C LEU A 231 -7.50 32.43 -76.26
N SER A 232 -6.38 32.90 -76.81
CA SER A 232 -5.29 33.54 -76.06
C SER A 232 -5.58 35.04 -75.91
N ALA A 233 -6.09 35.48 -74.76
CA ALA A 233 -6.07 36.90 -74.36
C ALA A 233 -6.42 37.12 -72.87
N SER A 234 -5.83 36.38 -71.91
CA SER A 234 -5.92 36.78 -70.48
C SER A 234 -4.92 36.06 -69.55
N GLU A 235 -3.66 35.86 -69.93
CA GLU A 235 -2.68 35.14 -69.06
C GLU A 235 -1.35 35.87 -68.86
N LYS A 236 -1.24 37.14 -69.25
CA LYS A 236 0.01 37.93 -69.10
C LYS A 236 -0.03 39.00 -68.01
N ALA A 237 -1.14 39.16 -67.30
CA ALA A 237 -1.23 40.04 -66.14
C ALA A 237 -0.95 39.27 -64.83
N ASP A 238 -1.48 38.04 -64.68
CA ASP A 238 -1.35 37.27 -63.43
C ASP A 238 0.06 36.74 -63.16
N ALA A 239 0.86 36.43 -64.19
CA ALA A 239 2.21 35.91 -63.99
C ALA A 239 3.18 36.97 -63.42
N HIS A 240 2.93 38.27 -63.68
CA HIS A 240 3.75 39.35 -63.14
C HIS A 240 3.32 39.75 -61.73
N GLU A 241 2.02 39.64 -61.42
CA GLU A 241 1.50 39.86 -60.06
C GLU A 241 1.87 38.69 -59.12
N GLU A 242 1.88 37.44 -59.58
CA GLU A 242 2.33 36.29 -58.77
C GLU A 242 3.84 36.32 -58.47
N ASP A 243 4.69 36.74 -59.43
CA ASP A 243 6.13 36.89 -59.20
C ASP A 243 6.45 38.09 -58.29
N GLU A 244 5.71 39.20 -58.37
CA GLU A 244 5.83 40.33 -57.44
C GLU A 244 5.31 39.99 -56.03
N LEU A 245 4.24 39.21 -55.90
CA LEU A 245 3.73 38.70 -54.63
C LEU A 245 4.67 37.66 -53.98
N GLN A 246 5.28 36.79 -54.79
CA GLN A 246 6.31 35.85 -54.31
C GLN A 246 7.57 36.59 -53.86
N ALA A 247 8.03 37.61 -54.61
CA ALA A 247 9.16 38.42 -54.21
C ALA A 247 8.88 39.24 -52.93
N ALA A 248 7.66 39.78 -52.79
CA ALA A 248 7.23 40.47 -51.58
C ALA A 248 7.14 39.54 -50.36
N GLU A 249 6.63 38.31 -50.54
CA GLU A 249 6.54 37.31 -49.48
C GLU A 249 7.93 36.74 -49.12
N GLU A 250 8.84 36.58 -50.09
CA GLU A 250 10.25 36.22 -49.83
C GLU A 250 10.99 37.32 -49.06
N GLN A 251 10.74 38.60 -49.37
CA GLN A 251 11.30 39.72 -48.61
C GLN A 251 10.71 39.80 -47.19
N ARG A 252 9.42 39.47 -47.01
CA ARG A 252 8.77 39.37 -45.70
C ARG A 252 9.36 38.24 -44.87
N ILE A 253 9.61 37.07 -45.49
CA ILE A 253 10.26 35.91 -44.87
C ILE A 253 11.73 36.21 -44.56
N GLN A 254 12.46 36.93 -45.41
CA GLN A 254 13.83 37.37 -45.14
C GLN A 254 13.88 38.36 -43.96
N SER A 255 12.96 39.33 -43.91
CA SER A 255 12.83 40.26 -42.78
C SER A 255 12.49 39.51 -41.47
N LEU A 256 11.65 38.48 -41.53
CA LEU A 256 11.33 37.61 -40.40
C LEU A 256 12.53 36.75 -39.96
N MET A 257 13.31 36.23 -40.91
CA MET A 257 14.56 35.49 -40.64
C MET A 257 15.63 36.40 -40.03
N THR A 258 15.73 37.67 -40.43
CA THR A 258 16.62 38.66 -39.80
C THR A 258 16.18 39.02 -38.38
N LYS A 259 14.87 39.00 -38.11
CA LYS A 259 14.30 39.13 -36.75
C LYS A 259 14.40 37.85 -35.90
N MET A 260 14.98 36.76 -36.42
CA MET A 260 15.26 35.52 -35.69
C MET A 260 16.77 35.34 -35.47
N THR A 261 17.19 35.25 -34.22
CA THR A 261 18.61 35.03 -33.85
C THR A 261 18.94 33.53 -33.85
N ALA A 262 20.03 33.12 -34.52
CA ALA A 262 20.55 31.76 -34.45
C ALA A 262 21.15 31.49 -33.06
N MET A 263 20.79 30.37 -32.42
CA MET A 263 21.25 30.05 -31.06
C MET A 263 22.69 29.57 -31.09
N VAL A 264 23.58 30.34 -30.44
CA VAL A 264 24.84 29.87 -29.88
C VAL A 264 24.54 29.33 -28.47
N ASN A 265 25.13 28.18 -28.15
CA ASN A 265 24.99 27.45 -26.89
C ASN A 265 25.26 28.34 -25.66
N GLU A 266 24.35 28.33 -24.68
CA GLU A 266 24.63 28.08 -23.25
C GLU A 266 23.36 28.23 -22.39
N GLU A 267 23.16 27.27 -21.50
CA GLU A 267 22.03 27.17 -20.57
C GLU A 267 22.28 28.00 -19.30
N SER A 268 21.34 28.87 -18.96
CA SER A 268 21.25 29.54 -17.66
C SER A 268 20.87 28.56 -16.56
N ARG A 269 21.86 28.06 -15.81
CA ARG A 269 21.66 27.35 -14.53
C ARG A 269 21.53 28.33 -13.36
N LEU A 270 20.45 28.19 -12.60
CA LEU A 270 20.32 28.75 -11.25
C LEU A 270 21.36 28.09 -10.32
N THR A 271 22.11 28.90 -9.57
CA THR A 271 23.17 28.45 -8.67
C THR A 271 22.61 27.97 -7.33
N ALA A 272 23.09 26.82 -6.87
CA ALA A 272 22.74 26.16 -5.60
C ALA A 272 22.97 27.03 -4.34
N SER A 273 23.69 28.15 -4.48
CA SER A 273 23.94 29.12 -3.42
C SER A 273 22.68 29.83 -2.92
N SER A 274 21.70 30.09 -3.80
CA SER A 274 20.46 30.80 -3.42
C SER A 274 19.48 29.92 -2.64
N VAL A 275 19.59 28.59 -2.77
CA VAL A 275 18.77 27.63 -2.02
C VAL A 275 19.35 27.35 -0.63
N GLY A 276 20.66 27.52 -0.44
CA GLY A 276 21.34 27.33 0.84
C GLY A 276 21.01 28.40 1.90
N GLN A 277 20.76 29.65 1.48
CA GLN A 277 20.39 30.73 2.41
C GLN A 277 18.97 30.56 2.99
N ILE A 278 18.04 29.96 2.24
CA ILE A 278 16.66 29.78 2.67
C ILE A 278 16.54 28.64 3.70
N VAL A 279 17.33 27.57 3.55
CA VAL A 279 17.34 26.43 4.48
C VAL A 279 18.10 26.74 5.77
N GLY A 280 19.09 27.65 5.73
CA GLY A 280 19.83 28.09 6.91
C GLY A 280 18.95 28.82 7.94
N LEU A 281 18.02 29.67 7.47
CA LEU A 281 17.13 30.46 8.33
C LEU A 281 16.15 29.61 9.14
N CYS A 282 15.61 28.53 8.58
CA CYS A 282 14.67 27.65 9.29
C CYS A 282 15.35 26.70 10.29
N SER A 283 16.67 26.51 10.22
CA SER A 283 17.40 25.60 11.12
C SER A 283 17.64 26.17 12.53
N ALA A 284 17.63 27.51 12.66
CA ALA A 284 17.81 28.21 13.93
C ALA A 284 16.53 28.19 14.78
N GLU A 285 15.37 28.41 14.16
CA GLU A 285 14.06 28.38 14.84
C GLU A 285 13.73 26.97 15.39
N ILE A 286 14.14 25.90 14.70
CA ILE A 286 13.94 24.52 15.17
C ILE A 286 14.77 24.23 16.43
N LYS A 287 16.01 24.74 16.52
CA LYS A 287 16.85 24.55 17.73
C LYS A 287 16.28 25.27 18.94
N GLN A 288 15.67 26.44 18.74
CA GLN A 288 15.07 27.24 19.80
C GLN A 288 13.81 26.58 20.36
N ILE A 289 12.95 26.02 19.50
CA ILE A 289 11.75 25.27 19.90
C ILE A 289 12.12 23.98 20.67
N VAL A 290 13.20 23.29 20.27
CA VAL A 290 13.67 22.08 20.95
C VAL A 290 14.22 22.38 22.36
N SER A 291 14.89 23.52 22.55
CA SER A 291 15.38 23.94 23.87
C SER A 291 14.23 24.37 24.79
N GLU A 292 13.25 25.14 24.30
CA GLU A 292 12.06 25.50 25.07
C GLU A 292 11.22 24.28 25.48
N TYR A 293 11.16 23.25 24.63
CA TYR A 293 10.44 22.02 24.94
C TYR A 293 11.17 21.19 26.01
N ALA A 294 12.51 21.19 25.99
CA ALA A 294 13.32 20.51 27.00
C ALA A 294 13.23 21.18 28.38
N GLU A 295 13.20 22.51 28.42
CA GLU A 295 13.03 23.27 29.68
C GLU A 295 11.63 23.07 30.28
N LYS A 296 10.57 23.15 29.48
CA LYS A 296 9.18 22.90 29.96
C LYS A 296 8.96 21.47 30.44
N GLN A 297 9.68 20.50 29.89
CA GLN A 297 9.64 19.11 30.34
C GLN A 297 10.37 18.91 31.68
N SER A 298 11.41 19.70 31.96
CA SER A 298 12.10 19.73 33.24
C SER A 298 11.26 20.39 34.34
N GLU A 299 10.56 21.48 34.02
CA GLU A 299 9.66 22.19 34.96
C GLU A 299 8.48 21.31 35.40
N LEU A 300 7.88 20.53 34.48
CA LEU A 300 6.82 19.57 34.80
C LEU A 300 7.26 18.44 35.74
N SER A 301 8.56 18.17 35.85
CA SER A 301 9.12 17.14 36.73
C SER A 301 9.49 17.65 38.12
N ALA A 302 9.62 18.97 38.30
CA ALA A 302 10.07 19.59 39.55
C ALA A 302 8.94 19.93 40.54
N GLU A 303 7.68 19.99 40.08
CA GLU A 303 6.51 20.36 40.90
C GLU A 303 5.77 19.18 41.59
N GLU A 304 6.39 18.02 41.76
CA GLU A 304 5.76 16.92 42.50
C GLU A 304 5.95 17.07 44.02
N SER A 305 4.95 17.68 44.66
CA SER A 305 4.78 17.72 46.12
C SER A 305 4.65 16.31 46.75
N PRO A 306 5.04 16.15 48.02
CA PRO A 306 5.31 14.84 48.64
C PRO A 306 4.09 13.95 48.94
N GLU A 307 2.86 14.32 48.54
CA GLU A 307 1.65 13.55 48.83
C GLU A 307 1.25 12.52 47.75
N LYS A 308 1.95 12.48 46.60
CA LYS A 308 1.70 11.52 45.49
C LYS A 308 2.40 10.15 45.64
N LEU A 309 2.92 9.80 46.81
CA LEU A 309 3.68 8.55 46.98
C LEU A 309 2.88 7.27 46.68
N GLY A 310 1.55 7.28 46.88
CA GLY A 310 0.72 6.09 46.66
C GLY A 310 0.53 5.69 45.19
N THR A 311 0.25 6.67 44.33
CA THR A 311 0.02 6.43 42.89
C THR A 311 1.33 6.24 42.13
N SER A 312 2.39 6.96 42.51
CA SER A 312 3.74 6.79 41.95
C SER A 312 4.31 5.40 42.26
N GLN A 313 4.07 4.84 43.46
CA GLN A 313 4.50 3.47 43.79
C GLN A 313 3.74 2.39 43.01
N LEU A 314 2.44 2.56 42.75
CA LEU A 314 1.66 1.65 41.91
C LEU A 314 2.13 1.70 40.45
N HIS A 315 2.40 2.90 39.94
CA HIS A 315 3.01 3.07 38.62
C HIS A 315 4.39 2.41 38.57
N ARG A 316 5.23 2.60 39.59
CA ARG A 316 6.56 1.97 39.69
C ARG A 316 6.48 0.44 39.69
N ARG A 317 5.52 -0.16 40.40
CA ARG A 317 5.29 -1.61 40.37
C ARG A 317 4.87 -2.11 38.98
N LYS A 318 4.01 -1.36 38.29
CA LYS A 318 3.57 -1.69 36.92
C LYS A 318 4.71 -1.54 35.90
N VAL A 319 5.54 -0.50 36.04
CA VAL A 319 6.75 -0.28 35.23
C VAL A 319 7.78 -1.39 35.48
N ILE A 320 8.00 -1.83 36.72
CA ILE A 320 8.90 -2.96 37.02
C ILE A 320 8.37 -4.26 36.39
N SER A 321 7.06 -4.51 36.47
CA SER A 321 6.43 -5.68 35.84
C SER A 321 6.57 -5.67 34.31
N LEU A 322 6.31 -4.52 33.68
CA LEU A 322 6.48 -4.34 32.24
C LEU A 322 7.95 -4.46 31.81
N ASN A 323 8.88 -3.88 32.56
CA ASN A 323 10.31 -4.03 32.30
C ASN A 323 10.78 -5.48 32.41
N LYS A 324 10.21 -6.26 33.34
CA LYS A 324 10.48 -7.70 33.44
C LYS A 324 9.96 -8.48 32.22
N GLN A 325 8.77 -8.12 31.72
CA GLN A 325 8.23 -8.71 30.49
C GLN A 325 9.05 -8.33 29.26
N ILE A 326 9.50 -7.07 29.18
CA ILE A 326 10.39 -6.59 28.11
C ILE A 326 11.70 -7.39 28.14
N LEU A 327 12.30 -7.58 29.32
CA LEU A 327 13.55 -8.35 29.46
C LEU A 327 13.39 -9.83 29.05
N GLN A 328 12.24 -10.44 29.35
CA GLN A 328 11.93 -11.80 28.88
C GLN A 328 11.78 -11.86 27.36
N LYS A 329 11.09 -10.87 26.78
CA LYS A 329 10.90 -10.77 25.32
C LYS A 329 12.20 -10.45 24.58
N THR A 330 13.09 -9.63 25.15
CA THR A 330 14.40 -9.34 24.56
C THR A 330 15.29 -10.57 24.58
N LYS A 331 15.25 -11.36 25.65
CA LYS A 331 15.99 -12.64 25.74
C LYS A 331 15.50 -13.65 24.69
N HIS A 332 14.19 -13.78 24.50
CA HIS A 332 13.64 -14.61 23.41
C HIS A 332 14.00 -14.09 22.01
N LEU A 333 14.09 -12.76 21.83
CA LEU A 333 14.56 -12.18 20.58
C LEU A 333 16.03 -12.50 20.31
N GLU A 334 16.89 -12.49 21.34
CA GLU A 334 18.30 -12.92 21.22
C GLU A 334 18.41 -14.41 20.90
N GLU A 335 17.61 -15.26 21.54
CA GLU A 335 17.54 -16.69 21.24
C GLU A 335 17.11 -16.94 19.77
N LEU A 336 16.08 -16.23 19.29
CA LEU A 336 15.63 -16.29 17.90
C LEU A 336 16.69 -15.82 16.91
N LYS A 337 17.42 -14.73 17.22
CA LYS A 337 18.55 -14.26 16.40
C LYS A 337 19.68 -15.28 16.35
N SER A 338 19.99 -15.93 17.47
CA SER A 338 21.00 -16.99 17.49
C SER A 338 20.59 -18.21 16.66
N TYR A 339 19.28 -18.47 16.54
CA TYR A 339 18.74 -19.54 15.71
C TYR A 339 18.75 -19.17 14.23
N SER A 340 18.40 -17.92 13.87
CA SER A 340 18.51 -17.46 12.48
C SER A 340 19.96 -17.47 11.98
N GLU A 341 20.92 -17.03 12.80
CA GLU A 341 22.36 -17.08 12.43
C GLU A 341 22.88 -18.52 12.22
N LYS A 342 22.29 -19.52 12.89
CA LYS A 342 22.62 -20.92 12.66
C LYS A 342 22.03 -21.41 11.34
N LEU A 343 20.78 -21.04 11.06
CA LEU A 343 20.12 -21.36 9.79
C LEU A 343 20.84 -20.74 8.59
N ASP A 344 21.30 -19.49 8.69
CA ASP A 344 22.05 -18.83 7.63
C ASP A 344 23.39 -19.56 7.34
N LYS A 345 24.05 -20.07 8.39
CA LYS A 345 25.26 -20.89 8.25
C LYS A 345 24.99 -22.24 7.60
N GLU A 346 23.85 -22.87 7.91
CA GLU A 346 23.42 -24.12 7.29
C GLU A 346 23.06 -23.92 5.82
N GLN A 347 22.35 -22.84 5.48
CA GLN A 347 22.03 -22.47 4.09
C GLN A 347 23.29 -22.18 3.28
N ALA A 348 24.24 -21.40 3.82
CA ALA A 348 25.52 -21.15 3.17
C ALA A 348 26.38 -22.42 3.01
N ALA A 349 26.19 -23.43 3.86
CA ALA A 349 26.82 -24.74 3.70
C ALA A 349 26.15 -25.57 2.59
N LEU A 350 24.82 -25.51 2.47
CA LEU A 350 24.07 -26.18 1.41
C LEU A 350 24.40 -25.61 0.02
N GLU A 351 24.46 -24.28 -0.14
CA GLU A 351 24.87 -23.64 -1.41
C GLU A 351 26.27 -24.10 -1.86
N LYS A 352 27.20 -24.27 -0.89
CA LYS A 352 28.53 -24.81 -1.18
C LYS A 352 28.51 -26.27 -1.59
N ILE A 353 27.56 -27.06 -1.11
CA ILE A 353 27.40 -28.47 -1.52
C ILE A 353 26.77 -28.53 -2.91
N GLU A 354 25.76 -27.72 -3.19
CA GLU A 354 25.12 -27.61 -4.52
C GLU A 354 26.13 -27.20 -5.58
N SER A 355 26.91 -26.14 -5.35
CA SER A 355 27.97 -25.72 -6.29
C SER A 355 29.02 -26.81 -6.56
N LYS A 356 29.34 -27.64 -5.56
CA LYS A 356 30.25 -28.78 -5.73
C LYS A 356 29.57 -29.93 -6.49
N ALA A 357 28.27 -30.12 -6.32
CA ALA A 357 27.50 -31.11 -7.08
C ALA A 357 27.43 -30.72 -8.56
N ASP A 358 27.15 -29.46 -8.86
CA ASP A 358 27.16 -28.93 -10.23
C ASP A 358 28.53 -29.05 -10.90
N LEU A 359 29.61 -28.77 -10.16
CA LEU A 359 30.97 -28.96 -10.67
C LEU A 359 31.26 -30.44 -10.96
N ASN A 360 30.75 -31.37 -10.14
CA ASN A 360 30.93 -32.81 -10.33
C ASN A 360 30.14 -33.32 -11.55
N GLU A 361 28.91 -32.84 -11.75
CA GLU A 361 28.13 -33.13 -12.97
C GLU A 361 28.84 -32.62 -14.22
N ASN A 362 29.36 -31.39 -14.20
CA ASN A 362 30.13 -30.83 -15.30
C ASN A 362 31.41 -31.63 -15.60
N LEU A 363 32.14 -32.06 -14.57
CA LEU A 363 33.32 -32.91 -14.74
C LEU A 363 32.96 -34.28 -15.34
N LYS A 364 31.83 -34.88 -14.94
CA LYS A 364 31.33 -36.13 -15.55
C LYS A 364 30.96 -35.93 -17.02
N SER A 365 30.32 -34.82 -17.38
CA SER A 365 30.02 -34.49 -18.78
C SER A 365 31.30 -34.35 -19.60
N GLN A 366 32.28 -33.60 -19.10
CA GLN A 366 33.60 -33.45 -19.74
C GLN A 366 34.33 -34.79 -19.88
N GLU A 367 34.27 -35.68 -18.88
CA GLU A 367 34.87 -37.02 -18.96
C GLU A 367 34.17 -37.87 -20.02
N GLN A 368 32.84 -37.78 -20.13
CA GLN A 368 32.06 -38.52 -21.12
C GLN A 368 32.33 -38.02 -22.54
N GLU A 369 32.39 -36.70 -22.74
CA GLU A 369 32.78 -36.05 -24.00
C GLU A 369 34.21 -36.41 -24.39
N PHE A 370 35.16 -36.37 -23.45
CA PHE A 370 36.54 -36.77 -23.70
C PHE A 370 36.64 -38.25 -24.07
N LYS A 371 35.91 -39.13 -23.38
CA LYS A 371 35.82 -40.56 -23.74
C LYS A 371 35.19 -40.76 -25.13
N ALA A 372 34.20 -39.96 -25.50
CA ALA A 372 33.60 -40.01 -26.83
C ALA A 372 34.60 -39.56 -27.90
N HIS A 373 35.27 -38.42 -27.69
CA HIS A 373 36.32 -37.91 -28.56
C HIS A 373 37.47 -38.92 -28.73
N CYS A 374 37.94 -39.55 -27.65
CA CYS A 374 38.97 -40.60 -27.76
C CYS A 374 38.49 -41.84 -28.52
N ARG A 375 37.20 -42.21 -28.41
CA ARG A 375 36.64 -43.31 -29.21
C ARG A 375 36.57 -42.96 -30.69
N GLU A 376 36.15 -41.73 -31.02
CA GLU A 376 36.10 -41.22 -32.39
C GLU A 376 37.49 -41.11 -33.01
N GLU A 377 38.49 -40.62 -32.27
CA GLU A 377 39.88 -40.60 -32.75
C GLU A 377 40.43 -42.03 -32.91
N MET A 378 40.09 -42.95 -32.01
CA MET A 378 40.48 -44.36 -32.17
C MET A 378 39.87 -45.00 -33.41
N THR A 379 38.58 -44.75 -33.72
CA THR A 379 37.96 -45.27 -34.94
C THR A 379 38.53 -44.59 -36.18
N ARG A 380 38.82 -43.28 -36.13
CA ARG A 380 39.47 -42.55 -37.22
C ARG A 380 40.85 -43.13 -37.52
N LEU A 381 41.68 -43.31 -36.49
CA LEU A 381 43.02 -43.89 -36.64
C LEU A 381 42.95 -45.36 -37.08
N GLN A 382 41.96 -46.14 -36.64
CA GLN A 382 41.75 -47.50 -37.13
C GLN A 382 41.40 -47.53 -38.62
N GLN A 383 40.51 -46.63 -39.08
CA GLN A 383 40.19 -46.46 -40.49
C GLN A 383 41.40 -45.98 -41.30
N GLU A 384 42.19 -45.06 -40.75
CA GLU A 384 43.42 -44.56 -41.37
C GLU A 384 44.49 -45.66 -41.46
N ILE A 385 44.63 -46.51 -40.44
CA ILE A 385 45.48 -47.71 -40.48
C ILE A 385 44.96 -48.72 -41.51
N GLU A 386 43.64 -48.90 -41.62
CA GLU A 386 43.04 -49.83 -42.60
C GLU A 386 43.23 -49.32 -44.04
N ASN A 387 43.07 -48.01 -44.26
CA ASN A 387 43.38 -47.34 -45.52
C ASN A 387 44.88 -47.42 -45.85
N LEU A 388 45.76 -47.18 -44.88
CA LEU A 388 47.22 -47.31 -45.05
C LEU A 388 47.67 -48.77 -45.25
N LYS A 389 46.95 -49.75 -44.69
CA LYS A 389 47.15 -51.18 -44.96
C LYS A 389 46.65 -51.57 -46.34
N ALA A 390 45.56 -50.96 -46.82
CA ALA A 390 45.09 -51.11 -48.18
C ALA A 390 46.05 -50.46 -49.20
N GLU A 391 46.73 -49.38 -48.80
CA GLU A 391 47.76 -48.69 -49.59
C GLU A 391 49.17 -49.32 -49.51
N ARG A 392 49.41 -50.30 -48.62
CA ARG A 392 50.71 -50.97 -48.50
C ARG A 392 50.66 -52.48 -48.77
N VAL A 393 51.12 -52.85 -49.97
CA VAL A 393 51.81 -54.11 -50.30
C VAL A 393 53.11 -53.73 -51.06
N PRO A 394 54.26 -54.36 -50.77
CA PRO A 394 55.28 -53.91 -49.83
C PRO A 394 56.50 -53.27 -50.52
N GLY A 395 57.23 -52.41 -49.81
CA GLY A 395 58.55 -51.99 -50.28
C GLY A 395 59.26 -50.99 -49.36
N GLY A 396 60.29 -51.49 -48.68
CA GLY A 396 61.58 -50.78 -48.52
C GLY A 396 61.67 -49.66 -47.49
N ASP A 397 62.18 -50.04 -46.31
CA ASP A 397 63.38 -49.50 -45.65
C ASP A 397 63.56 -47.99 -45.41
N GLU A 398 63.69 -47.70 -44.11
CA GLU A 398 64.69 -46.84 -43.46
C GLU A 398 65.29 -45.65 -44.24
N LYS A 399 65.18 -44.45 -43.63
CA LYS A 399 66.39 -43.75 -43.13
C LYS A 399 66.09 -42.56 -42.23
N THR A 400 66.68 -42.66 -41.05
CA THR A 400 66.99 -41.68 -40.03
C THR A 400 68.03 -40.65 -40.52
N LEU A 401 68.22 -39.58 -39.72
CA LEU A 401 69.34 -38.61 -39.65
C LEU A 401 69.11 -37.32 -40.48
N SER A 402 69.47 -36.09 -40.08
CA SER A 402 70.37 -35.55 -39.05
C SER A 402 70.11 -34.02 -39.04
N ALA A 403 69.89 -33.40 -37.87
CA ALA A 403 70.82 -32.49 -37.17
C ALA A 403 71.50 -31.38 -38.00
N GLY A 404 71.34 -30.13 -37.52
CA GLY A 404 72.46 -29.19 -37.35
C GLY A 404 72.61 -28.03 -38.34
N GLU A 405 71.92 -26.90 -38.05
CA GLU A 405 72.40 -25.50 -38.06
C GLU A 405 73.04 -24.87 -39.34
N PRO A 406 73.29 -23.53 -39.41
CA PRO A 406 72.56 -22.36 -38.90
C PRO A 406 72.41 -21.24 -39.97
N HIS A 407 71.26 -20.56 -40.05
CA HIS A 407 71.12 -19.25 -40.70
C HIS A 407 70.35 -18.37 -39.70
N GLY A 408 70.88 -17.24 -39.22
CA GLY A 408 71.36 -16.12 -40.01
C GLY A 408 70.32 -14.99 -39.89
N THR A 409 70.52 -14.10 -38.91
CA THR A 409 70.03 -12.70 -38.90
C THR A 409 68.50 -12.49 -38.78
N LEU A 410 67.97 -12.55 -37.56
CA LEU A 410 66.64 -12.01 -37.20
C LEU A 410 66.78 -10.75 -36.33
N THR A 411 67.02 -9.60 -36.95
CA THR A 411 67.10 -8.30 -36.24
C THR A 411 65.99 -7.28 -36.55
N PRO A 412 65.14 -7.40 -37.60
CA PRO A 412 64.02 -6.46 -37.75
C PRO A 412 62.75 -6.79 -36.94
N VAL A 413 62.49 -8.06 -36.60
CA VAL A 413 61.21 -8.49 -35.99
C VAL A 413 61.12 -8.17 -34.49
N MET A 414 62.25 -8.15 -33.75
CA MET A 414 62.24 -7.87 -32.32
C MET A 414 61.87 -6.41 -32.01
N THR A 415 62.31 -5.45 -32.82
CA THR A 415 62.00 -4.02 -32.63
C THR A 415 60.51 -3.70 -32.84
N HIS A 416 59.84 -4.38 -33.79
CA HIS A 416 58.40 -4.21 -34.02
C HIS A 416 57.56 -4.80 -32.88
N ASN A 417 57.96 -5.96 -32.34
CA ASN A 417 57.29 -6.58 -31.20
C ASN A 417 57.47 -5.74 -29.92
N GLU A 418 58.65 -5.18 -29.68
CA GLU A 418 58.90 -4.29 -28.55
C GLU A 418 58.06 -2.99 -28.62
N ASP A 419 57.89 -2.41 -29.81
CA ASP A 419 57.04 -1.24 -30.01
C ASP A 419 55.54 -1.57 -29.91
N LEU A 420 55.13 -2.77 -30.31
CA LEU A 420 53.77 -3.27 -30.09
C LEU A 420 53.48 -3.50 -28.60
N ASP A 421 54.42 -4.08 -27.85
CA ASP A 421 54.30 -4.28 -26.40
C ASP A 421 54.24 -2.96 -25.65
N ARG A 422 55.02 -1.95 -26.07
CA ARG A 422 54.93 -0.57 -25.55
C ARG A 422 53.57 0.06 -25.81
N ARG A 423 53.00 -0.10 -27.01
CA ARG A 423 51.64 0.41 -27.31
C ARG A 423 50.57 -0.32 -26.52
N TYR A 424 50.69 -1.64 -26.38
CA TYR A 424 49.76 -2.47 -25.62
C TYR A 424 49.77 -2.10 -24.13
N THR A 425 50.95 -1.93 -23.54
CA THR A 425 51.10 -1.50 -22.13
C THR A 425 50.53 -0.10 -21.90
N MET A 426 50.80 0.86 -22.80
CA MET A 426 50.19 2.19 -22.74
C MET A 426 48.67 2.15 -22.80
N GLU A 427 48.10 1.34 -23.70
CA GLU A 427 46.64 1.24 -23.84
C GLU A 427 46.00 0.50 -22.66
N LYS A 428 46.69 -0.49 -22.09
CA LYS A 428 46.30 -1.18 -20.85
C LYS A 428 46.29 -0.22 -19.66
N GLU A 429 47.26 0.69 -19.55
CA GLU A 429 47.26 1.73 -18.52
C GLU A 429 46.13 2.76 -18.71
N LYS A 430 45.84 3.18 -19.95
CA LYS A 430 44.68 4.04 -20.24
C LYS A 430 43.38 3.35 -19.86
N LEU A 431 43.21 2.08 -20.23
CA LEU A 431 42.04 1.28 -19.87
C LEU A 431 41.90 1.15 -18.35
N TYR A 432 43.00 0.97 -17.63
CA TYR A 432 43.00 0.96 -16.16
C TYR A 432 42.54 2.29 -15.57
N LYS A 433 43.03 3.43 -16.10
CA LYS A 433 42.60 4.78 -15.69
C LYS A 433 41.11 5.01 -15.97
N ILE A 434 40.60 4.58 -17.12
CA ILE A 434 39.18 4.70 -17.48
C ILE A 434 38.32 3.84 -16.54
N ARG A 435 38.71 2.59 -16.25
CA ARG A 435 38.02 1.72 -15.29
C ARG A 435 37.99 2.34 -13.89
N LEU A 436 39.07 3.00 -13.47
CA LEU A 436 39.12 3.69 -12.18
C LEU A 436 38.14 4.89 -12.13
N LEU A 437 38.05 5.67 -13.21
CA LEU A 437 37.09 6.77 -13.33
C LEU A 437 35.65 6.26 -13.34
N GLN A 438 35.38 5.16 -14.06
CA GLN A 438 34.07 4.51 -14.08
C GLN A 438 33.69 3.99 -12.69
N ALA A 439 34.61 3.35 -11.97
CA ALA A 439 34.39 2.91 -10.60
C ALA A 439 34.08 4.08 -9.66
N ARG A 440 34.76 5.23 -9.83
CA ARG A 440 34.48 6.46 -9.08
C ARG A 440 33.07 6.98 -9.36
N ARG A 441 32.68 7.08 -10.64
CA ARG A 441 31.31 7.50 -11.03
C ARG A 441 30.25 6.54 -10.52
N ASN A 442 30.48 5.22 -10.58
CA ASN A 442 29.54 4.23 -10.05
C ASN A 442 29.37 4.36 -8.53
N ARG A 443 30.44 4.65 -7.78
CA ARG A 443 30.34 4.95 -6.34
C ARG A 443 29.55 6.23 -6.09
N GLU A 444 29.79 7.29 -6.85
CA GLU A 444 29.02 8.54 -6.76
C GLU A 444 27.52 8.30 -7.02
N ILE A 445 27.18 7.53 -8.05
CA ILE A 445 25.80 7.14 -8.38
C ILE A 445 25.17 6.33 -7.24
N ALA A 446 25.89 5.36 -6.68
CA ALA A 446 25.39 4.57 -5.54
C ALA A 446 25.12 5.43 -4.30
N ILE A 447 25.98 6.43 -4.02
CA ILE A 447 25.76 7.39 -2.94
C ILE A 447 24.53 8.26 -3.23
N LEU A 448 24.36 8.72 -4.46
CA LEU A 448 23.19 9.52 -4.85
C LEU A 448 21.89 8.71 -4.75
N HIS A 449 21.87 7.44 -5.16
CA HIS A 449 20.71 6.57 -4.97
C HIS A 449 20.35 6.41 -3.49
N ARG A 450 21.33 6.14 -2.61
CA ARG A 450 21.08 6.08 -1.16
C ARG A 450 20.50 7.39 -0.61
N LYS A 451 21.00 8.55 -1.05
CA LYS A 451 20.46 9.86 -0.66
C LYS A 451 19.04 10.09 -1.17
N ILE A 452 18.68 9.51 -2.31
CA ILE A 452 17.30 9.57 -2.83
C ILE A 452 16.40 8.66 -2.01
N ASP A 453 16.86 7.46 -1.66
CA ASP A 453 16.12 6.50 -0.83
C ASP A 453 15.94 7.01 0.62
N GLU A 454 16.84 7.86 1.12
CA GLU A 454 16.70 8.55 2.41
C GLU A 454 15.53 9.56 2.41
N VAL A 455 15.06 10.03 1.25
CA VAL A 455 13.92 10.94 1.16
C VAL A 455 12.63 10.11 1.14
N PRO A 456 11.75 10.24 2.15
CA PRO A 456 10.53 9.48 2.20
C PRO A 456 9.68 9.73 0.94
N SER A 457 9.30 8.64 0.31
CA SER A 457 8.38 8.65 -0.82
C SER A 457 7.02 9.23 -0.42
N ARG A 458 6.27 9.71 -1.42
CA ARG A 458 4.89 10.18 -1.21
C ARG A 458 4.01 9.13 -0.52
N ALA A 459 4.25 7.86 -0.78
CA ALA A 459 3.52 6.76 -0.13
C ALA A 459 3.86 6.65 1.36
N GLU A 460 5.14 6.73 1.73
CA GLU A 460 5.60 6.71 3.12
C GLU A 460 5.11 7.94 3.90
N LEU A 461 5.13 9.12 3.28
CA LEU A 461 4.56 10.33 3.88
C LEU A 461 3.07 10.17 4.19
N ILE A 462 2.29 9.55 3.29
CA ILE A 462 0.88 9.26 3.52
C ILE A 462 0.70 8.23 4.65
N GLN A 463 1.57 7.23 4.73
CA GLN A 463 1.55 6.25 5.83
C GLN A 463 1.85 6.93 7.18
N TYR A 464 2.88 7.78 7.25
CA TYR A 464 3.17 8.57 8.44
C TYR A 464 2.00 9.48 8.81
N GLN A 465 1.40 10.17 7.85
CA GLN A 465 0.23 11.01 8.10
C GLN A 465 -0.94 10.21 8.70
N LYS A 466 -1.25 9.04 8.14
CA LYS A 466 -2.28 8.15 8.70
C LYS A 466 -1.91 7.71 10.12
N ARG A 467 -0.65 7.33 10.34
CA ARG A 467 -0.16 6.91 11.65
C ARG A 467 -0.25 8.03 12.68
N PHE A 468 0.05 9.28 12.31
CA PHE A 468 -0.13 10.42 13.20
C PHE A 468 -1.61 10.63 13.54
N ILE A 469 -2.52 10.54 12.58
CA ILE A 469 -3.96 10.67 12.84
C ILE A 469 -4.45 9.58 13.80
N GLU A 470 -4.01 8.33 13.61
CA GLU A 470 -4.30 7.23 14.53
C GLU A 470 -3.77 7.50 15.94
N LEU A 471 -2.52 7.95 16.05
CA LEU A 471 -1.91 8.28 17.33
C LEU A 471 -2.65 9.42 18.04
N TYR A 472 -3.01 10.48 17.31
CA TYR A 472 -3.80 11.58 17.85
C TYR A 472 -5.17 11.11 18.34
N ARG A 473 -5.82 10.18 17.62
CA ARG A 473 -7.08 9.58 18.07
C ARG A 473 -6.90 8.77 19.35
N GLN A 474 -5.83 7.99 19.46
CA GLN A 474 -5.53 7.23 20.68
C GLN A 474 -5.25 8.15 21.87
N ILE A 475 -4.42 9.18 21.69
CA ILE A 475 -4.14 10.19 22.72
C ILE A 475 -5.43 10.90 23.13
N SER A 476 -6.28 11.27 22.17
CA SER A 476 -7.56 11.91 22.46
C SER A 476 -8.52 10.99 23.24
N ALA A 477 -8.52 9.69 22.96
CA ALA A 477 -9.34 8.71 23.67
C ALA A 477 -8.87 8.57 25.13
N VAL A 478 -7.58 8.36 25.34
CA VAL A 478 -6.98 8.27 26.69
C VAL A 478 -7.17 9.57 27.47
N HIS A 479 -7.04 10.73 26.82
CA HIS A 479 -7.31 12.02 27.45
C HIS A 479 -8.77 12.14 27.89
N LYS A 480 -9.72 11.68 27.07
CA LYS A 480 -11.14 11.67 27.41
C LYS A 480 -11.43 10.75 28.60
N GLU A 481 -10.88 9.54 28.62
CA GLU A 481 -10.99 8.62 29.75
C GLU A 481 -10.38 9.23 31.03
N THR A 482 -9.18 9.79 30.93
CA THR A 482 -8.51 10.48 32.03
C THR A 482 -9.40 11.59 32.61
N LYS A 483 -9.99 12.41 31.75
CA LYS A 483 -10.92 13.47 32.17
C LYS A 483 -12.18 12.92 32.84
N GLN A 484 -12.70 11.78 32.39
CA GLN A 484 -13.83 11.11 33.03
C GLN A 484 -13.45 10.63 34.44
N PHE A 485 -12.27 10.03 34.62
CA PHE A 485 -11.78 9.63 35.94
C PHE A 485 -11.60 10.82 36.88
N PHE A 486 -11.00 11.91 36.42
CA PHE A 486 -10.88 13.13 37.23
C PHE A 486 -12.25 13.71 37.62
N THR A 487 -13.22 13.70 36.68
CA THR A 487 -14.57 14.19 36.97
C THR A 487 -15.26 13.31 38.02
N LEU A 488 -15.14 11.99 37.89
CA LEU A 488 -15.68 11.05 38.86
C LEU A 488 -15.04 11.23 40.23
N TYR A 489 -13.71 11.33 40.27
CA TYR A 489 -12.96 11.55 41.51
C TYR A 489 -13.40 12.84 42.20
N ASN A 490 -13.43 13.97 41.49
CA ASN A 490 -13.87 15.25 42.05
C ASN A 490 -15.32 15.19 42.55
N THR A 491 -16.20 14.48 41.84
CA THR A 491 -17.60 14.31 42.27
C THR A 491 -17.70 13.48 43.55
N LEU A 492 -16.88 12.43 43.68
CA LEU A 492 -16.83 11.59 44.87
C LEU A 492 -16.20 12.33 46.05
N ASP A 493 -15.17 13.12 45.80
CA ASP A 493 -14.51 13.96 46.80
C ASP A 493 -15.47 15.04 47.32
N ASP A 494 -16.17 15.74 46.43
CA ASP A 494 -17.24 16.68 46.81
C ASP A 494 -18.30 16.00 47.69
N LYS A 495 -18.77 14.80 47.29
CA LYS A 495 -19.73 14.03 48.09
C LYS A 495 -19.18 13.67 49.47
N LYS A 496 -17.92 13.22 49.53
CA LYS A 496 -17.24 12.90 50.79
C LYS A 496 -17.19 14.15 51.69
N VAL A 497 -16.80 15.30 51.16
CA VAL A 497 -16.77 16.57 51.91
C VAL A 497 -18.16 16.97 52.41
N TYR A 498 -19.23 16.77 51.63
CA TYR A 498 -20.60 17.03 52.12
C TYR A 498 -21.02 16.06 53.22
N LEU A 499 -20.68 14.77 53.11
CA LEU A 499 -20.96 13.78 54.15
C LEU A 499 -20.16 14.07 55.43
N GLU A 500 -18.90 14.49 55.33
CA GLU A 500 -18.09 14.91 56.48
C GLU A 500 -18.71 16.13 57.18
N LYS A 501 -19.22 17.10 56.41
CA LYS A 501 -19.98 18.24 56.97
C LYS A 501 -21.27 17.81 57.66
N GLU A 502 -22.00 16.84 57.10
CA GLU A 502 -23.22 16.30 57.70
C GLU A 502 -22.90 15.58 59.02
N ILE A 503 -21.87 14.74 59.05
CA ILE A 503 -21.40 14.06 60.27
C ILE A 503 -20.96 15.09 61.32
N SER A 504 -20.18 16.10 60.93
CA SER A 504 -19.76 17.18 61.83
C SER A 504 -20.95 17.95 62.41
N LEU A 505 -21.96 18.24 61.57
CA LEU A 505 -23.18 18.91 62.00
C LEU A 505 -23.99 18.04 62.98
N LEU A 506 -24.15 16.75 62.68
CA LEU A 506 -24.85 15.79 63.55
C LEU A 506 -24.13 15.61 64.89
N ASN A 507 -22.80 15.55 64.89
CA ASN A 507 -22.00 15.48 66.13
C ASN A 507 -22.19 16.75 66.97
N SER A 508 -22.15 17.94 66.34
CA SER A 508 -22.39 19.20 67.05
C SER A 508 -23.80 19.28 67.64
N ILE A 509 -24.81 18.79 66.92
CA ILE A 509 -26.19 18.68 67.41
C ILE A 509 -26.24 17.73 68.61
N HIS A 510 -25.62 16.55 68.50
CA HIS A 510 -25.64 15.53 69.54
C HIS A 510 -24.97 15.99 70.84
N GLU A 511 -23.79 16.60 70.75
CA GLU A 511 -23.05 17.13 71.91
C GLU A 511 -23.84 18.24 72.62
N ASN A 512 -24.41 19.19 71.84
CA ASN A 512 -25.16 20.32 72.38
C ASN A 512 -26.56 19.94 72.87
N PHE A 513 -27.14 18.83 72.41
CA PHE A 513 -28.51 18.41 72.77
C PHE A 513 -28.68 18.19 74.27
N SER A 514 -27.73 17.51 74.91
CA SER A 514 -27.79 17.19 76.35
C SER A 514 -27.82 18.47 77.22
N GLN A 515 -27.02 19.47 76.85
CA GLN A 515 -26.92 20.75 77.56
C GLN A 515 -28.12 21.67 77.26
N ALA A 516 -28.59 21.69 76.01
CA ALA A 516 -29.73 22.50 75.60
C ALA A 516 -31.05 22.04 76.24
N MET A 517 -31.21 20.73 76.47
CA MET A 517 -32.42 20.16 77.06
C MET A 517 -32.47 20.30 78.60
N ALA A 518 -31.39 20.77 79.23
CA ALA A 518 -31.32 20.96 80.69
C ALA A 518 -32.11 22.19 81.19
N SER A 519 -32.44 23.16 80.32
CA SER A 519 -33.18 24.37 80.68
C SER A 519 -34.18 24.76 79.59
N PRO A 520 -35.41 25.20 79.94
CA PRO A 520 -36.41 25.60 78.95
C PRO A 520 -35.96 26.79 78.08
N THR A 521 -35.21 27.73 78.65
CA THR A 521 -34.66 28.87 77.89
C THR A 521 -33.56 28.44 76.91
N ALA A 522 -32.71 27.48 77.32
CA ALA A 522 -31.65 26.93 76.45
C ALA A 522 -32.24 26.09 75.31
N ARG A 523 -33.34 25.39 75.57
CA ARG A 523 -34.09 24.64 74.56
C ARG A 523 -34.65 25.54 73.46
N ASP A 524 -35.26 26.67 73.82
CA ASP A 524 -35.79 27.62 72.83
C ASP A 524 -34.68 28.28 71.99
N GLN A 525 -33.51 28.53 72.59
CA GLN A 525 -32.34 29.02 71.85
C GLN A 525 -31.79 27.96 70.87
N PHE A 526 -31.72 26.71 71.27
CA PHE A 526 -31.30 25.60 70.42
C PHE A 526 -32.24 25.39 69.22
N LEU A 527 -33.56 25.50 69.42
CA LEU A 527 -34.54 25.42 68.32
C LEU A 527 -34.33 26.54 67.30
N ARG A 528 -34.09 27.78 67.74
CA ARG A 528 -33.77 28.90 66.83
C ARG A 528 -32.47 28.67 66.06
N GLN A 529 -31.45 28.07 66.69
CA GLN A 529 -30.21 27.70 66.01
C GLN A 529 -30.44 26.62 64.95
N MET A 530 -31.29 25.60 65.23
CA MET A 530 -31.66 24.58 64.25
C MET A 530 -32.39 25.18 63.05
N GLU A 531 -33.33 26.10 63.28
CA GLU A 531 -34.01 26.83 62.20
C GLU A 531 -33.02 27.61 61.32
N GLN A 532 -32.04 28.28 61.94
CA GLN A 532 -31.00 29.02 61.21
C GLN A 532 -30.11 28.10 60.38
N ILE A 533 -29.74 26.92 60.89
CA ILE A 533 -28.96 25.91 60.16
C ILE A 533 -29.75 25.39 58.96
N VAL A 534 -31.02 25.06 59.15
CA VAL A 534 -31.91 24.59 58.06
C VAL A 534 -32.02 25.66 56.97
N GLU A 535 -32.18 26.93 57.35
CA GLU A 535 -32.25 28.03 56.39
C GLU A 535 -30.92 28.22 55.64
N GLY A 536 -29.78 28.10 56.32
CA GLY A 536 -28.46 28.10 55.70
C GLY A 536 -28.27 26.98 54.67
N ILE A 537 -28.75 25.77 54.98
CA ILE A 537 -28.74 24.62 54.06
C ILE A 537 -29.63 24.89 52.83
N LYS A 538 -30.84 25.43 53.03
CA LYS A 538 -31.74 25.80 51.92
C LYS A 538 -31.10 26.83 50.98
N GLN A 539 -30.46 27.86 51.54
CA GLN A 539 -29.76 28.88 50.74
C GLN A 539 -28.57 28.28 49.98
N SER A 540 -27.80 27.39 50.60
CA SER A 540 -26.69 26.68 49.94
C SER A 540 -27.18 25.83 48.76
N ARG A 541 -28.28 25.09 48.96
CA ARG A 541 -28.93 24.30 47.90
C ARG A 541 -29.38 25.18 46.73
N MET A 542 -30.00 26.32 47.01
CA MET A 542 -30.45 27.26 45.98
C MET A 542 -29.26 27.80 45.16
N LYS A 543 -28.15 28.17 45.82
CA LYS A 543 -26.92 28.61 45.14
C LYS A 543 -26.35 27.51 44.25
N MET A 544 -26.36 26.26 44.71
CA MET A 544 -25.85 25.13 43.91
C MET A 544 -26.73 24.82 42.70
N GLU A 545 -28.05 24.89 42.85
CA GLU A 545 -28.98 24.68 41.73
C GLU A 545 -28.83 25.78 40.66
N LYS A 546 -28.61 27.03 41.07
CA LYS A 546 -28.31 28.13 40.14
C LYS A 546 -27.01 27.86 39.35
N LYS A 547 -25.93 27.47 40.03
CA LYS A 547 -24.65 27.10 39.37
C LYS A 547 -24.82 25.94 38.40
N LYS A 548 -25.64 24.94 38.74
CA LYS A 548 -25.96 23.82 37.84
C LYS A 548 -26.69 24.28 36.59
N GLN A 549 -27.66 25.19 36.70
CA GLN A 549 -28.37 25.77 35.55
C GLN A 549 -27.44 26.58 34.65
N GLU A 550 -26.57 27.43 35.23
CA GLU A 550 -25.57 28.19 34.48
C GLU A 550 -24.60 27.28 33.69
N ASN A 551 -24.09 26.23 34.33
CA ASN A 551 -23.23 25.25 33.66
C ASN A 551 -23.96 24.45 32.58
N LYS A 552 -25.24 24.13 32.78
CA LYS A 552 -26.07 23.48 31.76
C LYS A 552 -26.23 24.37 30.54
N MET A 553 -26.58 25.64 30.73
CA MET A 553 -26.69 26.60 29.61
C MET A 553 -25.37 26.75 28.86
N ARG A 554 -24.25 26.86 29.59
CA ARG A 554 -22.92 26.94 28.96
C ARG A 554 -22.55 25.68 28.17
N ARG A 555 -22.89 24.49 28.69
CA ARG A 555 -22.70 23.23 27.97
C ARG A 555 -23.52 23.20 26.68
N ASP A 556 -24.78 23.61 26.75
CA ASP A 556 -25.67 23.60 25.60
C ASP A 556 -25.18 24.60 24.53
N GLN A 557 -24.74 25.81 24.92
CA GLN A 557 -24.07 26.78 24.02
C GLN A 557 -22.82 26.21 23.33
N LEU A 558 -21.94 25.53 24.09
CA LEU A 558 -20.74 24.91 23.51
C LEU A 558 -21.09 23.76 22.56
N ASN A 559 -22.17 23.02 22.84
CA ASN A 559 -22.64 21.97 21.97
C ASN A 559 -23.17 22.54 20.64
N ASP A 560 -23.90 23.66 20.69
CA ASP A 560 -24.38 24.33 19.48
C ASP A 560 -23.23 24.84 18.61
N GLN A 561 -22.21 25.47 19.23
CA GLN A 561 -20.98 25.87 18.53
C GLN A 561 -20.25 24.68 17.91
N TYR A 562 -20.20 23.53 18.61
CA TYR A 562 -19.60 22.31 18.09
C TYR A 562 -20.36 21.78 16.86
N LEU A 563 -21.70 21.78 16.90
CA LEU A 563 -22.53 21.38 15.77
C LEU A 563 -22.32 22.30 14.56
N GLU A 564 -22.22 23.61 14.77
CA GLU A 564 -21.93 24.57 13.71
C GLU A 564 -20.56 24.32 13.05
N LEU A 565 -19.53 24.03 13.86
CA LEU A 565 -18.21 23.69 13.35
C LEU A 565 -18.20 22.37 12.56
N LEU A 566 -18.97 21.37 12.99
CA LEU A 566 -19.15 20.13 12.23
C LEU A 566 -19.82 20.37 10.88
N GLU A 567 -20.80 21.28 10.81
CA GLU A 567 -21.45 21.63 9.56
C GLU A 567 -20.51 22.37 8.61
N LYS A 568 -19.71 23.32 9.13
CA LYS A 568 -18.62 23.97 8.38
C LYS A 568 -17.61 22.96 7.85
N GLN A 569 -17.24 21.97 8.65
CA GLN A 569 -16.35 20.89 8.23
C GLN A 569 -16.96 20.05 7.09
N ARG A 570 -18.25 19.69 7.19
CA ARG A 570 -18.97 18.96 6.13
C ARG A 570 -19.02 19.77 4.84
N LEU A 571 -19.31 21.06 4.94
CA LEU A 571 -19.33 21.97 3.80
C LEU A 571 -17.95 22.04 3.14
N TYR A 572 -16.89 22.20 3.92
CA TYR A 572 -15.51 22.21 3.40
C TYR A 572 -15.16 20.91 2.66
N PHE A 573 -15.51 19.75 3.20
CA PHE A 573 -15.28 18.48 2.51
C PHE A 573 -16.07 18.36 1.21
N LYS A 574 -17.32 18.84 1.20
CA LYS A 574 -18.15 18.89 0.00
C LYS A 574 -17.52 19.78 -1.07
N THR A 575 -17.14 21.02 -0.72
CA THR A 575 -16.52 21.96 -1.66
C THR A 575 -15.17 21.46 -2.18
N VAL A 576 -14.35 20.82 -1.34
CA VAL A 576 -13.08 20.21 -1.79
C VAL A 576 -13.33 19.06 -2.75
N LYS A 577 -14.38 18.25 -2.52
CA LYS A 577 -14.75 17.16 -3.43
C LYS A 577 -15.21 17.71 -4.79
N GLU A 578 -16.10 18.70 -4.78
CA GLU A 578 -16.57 19.38 -5.99
C GLU A 578 -15.40 20.02 -6.76
N PHE A 579 -14.49 20.71 -6.06
CA PHE A 579 -13.30 21.30 -6.68
C PHE A 579 -12.39 20.25 -7.33
N LYS A 580 -12.20 19.08 -6.69
CA LYS A 580 -11.42 17.98 -7.28
C LYS A 580 -12.10 17.40 -8.52
N GLU A 581 -13.42 17.29 -8.51
CA GLU A 581 -14.19 16.81 -9.67
C GLU A 581 -14.09 17.78 -10.85
N GLU A 582 -14.23 19.09 -10.60
CA GLU A 582 -14.02 20.14 -11.61
C GLU A 582 -12.57 20.17 -12.11
N GLY A 583 -11.58 20.02 -11.22
CA GLY A 583 -10.17 19.87 -11.61
C GLY A 583 -9.94 18.71 -12.56
N ARG A 584 -10.54 17.54 -12.29
CA ARG A 584 -10.48 16.37 -13.17
C ARG A 584 -11.17 16.62 -14.51
N LYS A 585 -12.32 17.30 -14.51
CA LYS A 585 -13.01 17.69 -15.76
C LYS A 585 -12.11 18.61 -16.60
N ASN A 586 -11.46 19.59 -15.97
CA ASN A 586 -10.54 20.49 -16.64
C ASN A 586 -9.33 19.75 -17.24
N GLU A 587 -8.73 18.81 -16.52
CA GLU A 587 -7.65 17.95 -17.06
C GLU A 587 -8.10 17.15 -18.29
N VAL A 588 -9.31 16.58 -18.26
CA VAL A 588 -9.89 15.87 -19.41
C VAL A 588 -10.13 16.81 -20.60
N LEU A 589 -10.64 18.01 -20.35
CA LEU A 589 -10.85 19.02 -21.39
C LEU A 589 -9.51 19.48 -22.00
N LEU A 590 -8.50 19.77 -21.17
CA LEU A 590 -7.15 20.09 -21.62
C LEU A 590 -6.54 18.97 -22.46
N SER A 591 -6.79 17.71 -22.07
CA SER A 591 -6.35 16.53 -22.83
C SER A 591 -7.03 16.46 -24.20
N LYS A 592 -8.33 16.74 -24.27
CA LYS A 592 -9.09 16.81 -25.55
C LYS A 592 -8.64 17.98 -26.43
N VAL A 593 -8.33 19.13 -25.85
CA VAL A 593 -7.81 20.29 -26.58
C VAL A 593 -6.42 19.97 -27.15
N LYS A 594 -5.53 19.36 -26.35
CA LYS A 594 -4.22 18.90 -26.83
C LYS A 594 -4.32 17.83 -27.92
N ALA A 595 -5.27 16.90 -27.80
CA ALA A 595 -5.52 15.88 -28.81
C ALA A 595 -6.16 16.41 -30.11
N LYS A 596 -6.84 17.56 -30.06
CA LYS A 596 -7.33 18.26 -31.25
C LYS A 596 -6.29 19.18 -31.90
N ALA A 597 -5.29 19.60 -31.12
CA ALA A 597 -4.19 20.46 -31.58
C ALA A 597 -2.99 19.68 -32.11
N SER A 598 -2.90 18.38 -31.79
CA SER A 598 -2.01 17.40 -32.44
C SER A 598 -2.74 16.72 -33.58
#